data_AF-A0A929QTL4-F1
#
_entry.id   AF-A0A929QTL4-F1
#
_cell.length_a   1.000
_cell.length_b   1.000
_cell.length_c   1.000
_cell.angle_alpha   90.00
_cell.angle_beta   90.00
_cell.angle_gamma   90.00
#
_symmetry.space_group_name_H-M   'P 1'
#
loop_
_entity.id
_entity.type
_entity.pdbx_description
1 polymer ?
#
loop_
_entity_poly.entity_id
_entity_poly.type
_entity_poly.pdbx_seq_one_letter_code
_entity_poly.pdbx_strand_id
1 'polypeptide(L)'
;MKDLNSLWQGRLRDFAKTMSRYSRLILNDHMALILLVAFGFFSIYYQQLLVSLQSQPPQGLGLMITAACLLVWWAGLAWGRPLLLTYEPDKSYLFARGYQWHAVWKWGVWLGTLAPSLALAVVTLLLAPLISLALGWSLSQALCLIAYVVGAKFLVAWAGYLGFYSGLLPKGLSGPALALALAGLGAGSLWLPANLSLGLLALVLILGAAYIWWACRKVPQHWIEFEALGAQEQARRASLYRWLALFAEVPQQIP
;
A
#
# COMPACT_ATOMS: atom_id res chain seq x y z
N MET A 1 33.93 8.85 -7.44
CA MET A 1 32.69 8.05 -7.54
C MET A 1 31.57 8.81 -6.84
N LYS A 2 30.38 8.96 -7.45
CA LYS A 2 29.25 9.65 -6.80
C LYS A 2 28.81 8.89 -5.56
N ASP A 3 28.44 9.61 -4.50
CA ASP A 3 27.87 9.04 -3.27
C ASP A 3 26.52 8.36 -3.56
N LEU A 4 26.22 7.25 -2.88
CA LEU A 4 25.03 6.43 -3.11
C LEU A 4 23.74 7.22 -2.87
N ASN A 5 23.74 8.05 -1.83
CA ASN A 5 22.62 8.95 -1.54
C ASN A 5 22.37 9.92 -2.69
N SER A 6 23.43 10.55 -3.21
CA SER A 6 23.33 11.50 -4.32
C SER A 6 22.77 10.86 -5.59
N LEU A 7 23.16 9.61 -5.86
CA LEU A 7 22.70 8.84 -7.00
C LEU A 7 21.22 8.47 -6.86
N TRP A 8 20.79 8.00 -5.68
CA TRP A 8 19.39 7.68 -5.43
C TRP A 8 18.49 8.92 -5.43
N GLN A 9 18.94 10.03 -4.82
CA GLN A 9 18.22 11.30 -4.86
C GLN A 9 18.06 11.82 -6.30
N GLY A 10 19.10 11.68 -7.13
CA GLY A 10 19.02 11.97 -8.56
C GLY A 10 17.91 11.18 -9.25
N ARG A 11 17.89 9.86 -9.04
CA ARG A 11 16.86 8.96 -9.60
C ARG A 11 15.47 9.23 -9.08
N LEU A 12 15.32 9.55 -7.79
CA LEU A 12 14.05 9.91 -7.20
C LEU A 12 13.50 11.21 -7.84
N ARG A 13 14.37 12.20 -8.06
CA ARG A 13 14.01 13.44 -8.75
C ARG A 13 13.58 13.19 -10.19
N ASP A 14 14.29 12.30 -10.91
CA ASP A 14 13.93 11.95 -12.29
C ASP A 14 12.61 11.17 -12.35
N PHE A 15 12.37 10.28 -11.39
CA PHE A 15 11.09 9.61 -11.21
C PHE A 15 9.97 10.62 -10.93
N ALA A 16 10.16 11.55 -9.99
CA ALA A 16 9.19 12.59 -9.66
C ALA A 16 8.89 13.52 -10.85
N LYS A 17 9.91 13.90 -11.62
CA LYS A 17 9.73 14.68 -12.86
C LYS A 17 8.91 13.92 -13.89
N THR A 18 9.17 12.63 -14.05
CA THR A 18 8.41 11.75 -14.94
C THR A 18 6.95 11.65 -14.48
N MET A 19 6.70 11.39 -13.20
CA MET A 19 5.34 11.35 -12.63
C MET A 19 4.61 12.69 -12.79
N SER A 20 5.28 13.81 -12.54
CA SER A 20 4.70 15.15 -12.72
C SER A 20 4.37 15.45 -14.19
N ARG A 21 5.22 15.04 -15.13
CA ARG A 21 4.96 15.19 -16.57
C ARG A 21 3.70 14.42 -16.96
N TYR A 22 3.64 13.13 -16.62
CA TYR A 22 2.49 12.30 -16.96
C TYR A 22 1.22 12.67 -16.20
N SER A 23 1.31 13.09 -14.94
CA SER A 23 0.16 13.58 -14.19
C SER A 23 -0.50 14.78 -14.87
N ARG A 24 0.28 15.67 -15.49
CA ARG A 24 -0.27 16.80 -16.27
C ARG A 24 -0.93 16.37 -17.57
N LEU A 25 -0.44 15.30 -18.20
CA LEU A 25 -1.06 14.72 -19.39
C LEU A 25 -2.39 14.03 -19.04
N ILE A 26 -2.43 13.30 -17.93
CA ILE A 26 -3.62 12.58 -17.47
C ILE A 26 -4.67 13.55 -16.94
N LEU A 27 -4.28 14.45 -16.03
CA LEU A 27 -5.15 15.46 -15.43
C LEU A 27 -5.15 16.75 -16.27
N ASN A 28 -5.39 16.62 -17.57
CA ASN A 28 -5.65 17.77 -18.44
C ASN A 28 -7.04 18.38 -18.13
N ASP A 29 -7.29 19.62 -18.56
CA ASP A 29 -8.49 20.40 -18.25
C ASP A 29 -9.80 19.64 -18.52
N HIS A 30 -9.89 18.95 -19.66
CA HIS A 30 -11.06 18.12 -19.99
C HIS A 30 -11.24 16.94 -19.05
N MET A 31 -10.16 16.24 -18.68
CA MET A 31 -10.24 15.10 -17.74
C MET A 31 -10.59 15.58 -16.33
N ALA A 32 -10.02 16.71 -15.90
CA ALA A 32 -10.36 17.31 -14.61
C ALA A 32 -11.85 17.65 -14.52
N LEU A 33 -12.44 18.19 -15.59
CA LEU A 33 -13.89 18.46 -15.65
C LEU A 33 -14.71 17.16 -15.59
N ILE A 34 -14.30 16.11 -16.32
CA ILE A 34 -14.97 14.79 -16.26
C ILE A 34 -14.91 14.22 -14.84
N LEU A 35 -13.75 14.27 -14.18
CA LEU A 35 -13.58 13.78 -12.82
C LEU A 35 -14.41 14.59 -11.81
N LEU A 36 -14.51 15.91 -11.98
CA LEU A 36 -15.34 16.77 -11.13
C LEU A 36 -16.82 16.38 -11.25
N VAL A 37 -17.33 16.23 -12.47
CA VAL A 37 -18.70 15.80 -12.73
C VAL A 37 -18.95 14.40 -12.16
N ALA A 38 -18.05 13.45 -12.42
CA ALA A 38 -18.14 12.09 -11.90
C ALA A 38 -18.12 12.05 -10.37
N PHE A 39 -17.30 12.87 -9.72
CA PHE A 39 -17.27 13.01 -8.27
C PHE A 39 -18.59 13.56 -7.72
N GLY A 40 -19.19 14.55 -8.39
CA GLY A 40 -20.49 15.08 -8.04
C GLY A 40 -21.59 14.02 -8.09
N PHE A 41 -21.67 13.26 -9.20
CA PHE A 41 -22.61 12.14 -9.33
C PHE A 41 -22.36 11.05 -8.29
N PHE A 42 -21.09 10.68 -8.07
CA PHE A 42 -20.71 9.69 -7.06
C PHE A 42 -21.17 10.12 -5.67
N SER A 43 -20.95 11.39 -5.30
CA SER A 43 -21.34 11.92 -3.98
C SER A 43 -22.85 11.87 -3.76
N ILE A 44 -23.64 12.28 -4.76
CA ILE A 44 -25.12 12.26 -4.68
C ILE A 44 -25.63 10.82 -4.60
N TYR A 45 -25.13 9.94 -5.46
CA TYR A 45 -25.52 8.53 -5.46
C TYR A 45 -25.13 7.83 -4.16
N TYR A 46 -23.93 8.10 -3.65
CA TYR A 46 -23.45 7.55 -2.39
C TYR A 46 -24.33 7.99 -1.20
N GLN A 47 -24.70 9.28 -1.16
CA GLN A 47 -25.63 9.78 -0.16
C GLN A 47 -27.00 9.10 -0.25
N GLN A 48 -27.56 8.96 -1.45
CA GLN A 48 -28.84 8.25 -1.66
C GLN A 48 -28.76 6.78 -1.23
N LEU A 49 -27.64 6.12 -1.51
CA LEU A 49 -27.39 4.75 -1.06
C LEU A 49 -27.40 4.64 0.47
N LEU A 50 -26.72 5.56 1.17
CA LEU A 50 -26.72 5.59 2.64
C LEU A 50 -28.13 5.79 3.21
N VAL A 51 -28.91 6.71 2.66
CA VAL A 51 -30.31 6.95 3.08
C VAL A 51 -31.20 5.73 2.81
N SER A 52 -31.03 5.12 1.64
CA SER A 52 -31.72 3.88 1.27
C SER A 52 -31.44 2.75 2.27
N LEU A 53 -30.16 2.47 2.53
CA LEU A 53 -29.73 1.44 3.47
C LEU A 53 -30.17 1.72 4.91
N GLN A 54 -30.28 2.99 5.30
CA GLN A 54 -30.74 3.38 6.64
C GLN A 54 -32.25 3.16 6.80
N SER A 55 -33.04 3.43 5.76
CA SER A 55 -34.51 3.31 5.81
C SER A 55 -34.98 1.86 5.69
N GLN A 56 -34.30 1.04 4.90
CA GLN A 56 -34.62 -0.38 4.72
C GLN A 56 -33.32 -1.21 4.68
N PRO A 57 -32.72 -1.54 5.83
CA PRO A 57 -31.48 -2.32 5.87
C PRO A 57 -31.74 -3.75 5.37
N PRO A 58 -31.05 -4.21 4.32
CA PRO A 58 -31.17 -5.60 3.85
C PRO A 58 -30.77 -6.58 4.94
N GLN A 59 -31.42 -7.74 4.97
CA GLN A 59 -30.98 -8.84 5.84
C GLN A 59 -29.56 -9.25 5.43
N GLY A 60 -28.62 -9.23 6.37
CA GLY A 60 -27.21 -9.56 6.12
C GLY A 60 -26.32 -8.39 5.68
N LEU A 61 -26.78 -7.13 5.78
CA LEU A 61 -25.99 -5.93 5.49
C LEU A 61 -24.60 -5.97 6.17
N GLY A 62 -24.51 -6.37 7.44
CA GLY A 62 -23.25 -6.54 8.17
C GLY A 62 -22.25 -7.49 7.49
N LEU A 63 -22.73 -8.63 6.97
CA LEU A 63 -21.89 -9.59 6.24
C LEU A 63 -21.41 -9.02 4.91
N MET A 64 -22.29 -8.34 4.17
CA MET A 64 -21.95 -7.71 2.90
C MET A 64 -20.87 -6.63 3.08
N ILE A 65 -21.01 -5.77 4.10
CA ILE A 65 -20.03 -4.73 4.41
C ILE A 65 -18.72 -5.34 4.90
N THR A 66 -18.76 -6.39 5.72
CA THR A 66 -17.55 -7.10 6.16
C THR A 66 -16.79 -7.70 4.98
N ALA A 67 -17.50 -8.35 4.05
CA ALA A 67 -16.90 -8.93 2.84
C ALA A 67 -16.31 -7.83 1.94
N ALA A 68 -17.02 -6.71 1.77
CA ALA A 68 -16.51 -5.56 1.03
C ALA A 68 -15.24 -4.99 1.67
N CYS A 69 -15.23 -4.81 3.00
CA CYS A 69 -14.06 -4.34 3.75
C CYS A 69 -12.88 -5.30 3.59
N LEU A 70 -13.11 -6.62 3.70
CA LEU A 70 -12.08 -7.62 3.50
C LEU A 70 -11.43 -7.51 2.12
N LEU A 71 -12.24 -7.45 1.06
CA LEU A 71 -11.75 -7.35 -0.31
C LEU A 71 -10.99 -6.05 -0.56
N VAL A 72 -11.54 -4.92 -0.10
CA VAL A 72 -10.93 -3.59 -0.28
C VAL A 72 -9.62 -3.50 0.49
N TRP A 73 -9.58 -3.93 1.76
CA TRP A 73 -8.37 -3.90 2.57
C TRP A 73 -7.34 -4.89 2.08
N TRP A 74 -7.73 -6.10 1.66
CA TRP A 74 -6.79 -7.05 1.08
C TRP A 74 -6.16 -6.50 -0.20
N ALA A 75 -6.98 -6.00 -1.14
CA ALA A 75 -6.50 -5.39 -2.37
C ALA A 75 -5.59 -4.19 -2.10
N GLY A 76 -5.99 -3.29 -1.19
CA GLY A 76 -5.20 -2.11 -0.83
C GLY A 76 -3.89 -2.44 -0.10
N LEU A 77 -3.90 -3.42 0.81
CA LEU A 77 -2.71 -3.87 1.51
C LEU A 77 -1.74 -4.61 0.58
N ALA A 78 -2.25 -5.41 -0.36
CA ALA A 78 -1.44 -6.07 -1.39
C ALA A 78 -0.95 -5.10 -2.48
N TRP A 79 -1.64 -3.98 -2.69
CA TRP A 79 -1.33 -3.03 -3.75
C TRP A 79 -0.22 -2.04 -3.40
N GLY A 80 0.89 -2.09 -4.13
CA GLY A 80 2.02 -1.19 -3.93
C GLY A 80 3.27 -1.97 -3.52
N ARG A 81 4.39 -1.58 -4.12
CA ARG A 81 5.69 -2.23 -3.93
C ARG A 81 6.69 -1.17 -3.43
N PRO A 82 7.73 -1.57 -2.67
CA PRO A 82 8.73 -0.63 -2.21
C PRO A 82 9.41 0.09 -3.39
N LEU A 83 9.80 1.35 -3.18
CA LEU A 83 10.42 2.19 -4.21
C LEU A 83 11.95 2.15 -4.11
N LEU A 84 12.59 1.05 -4.52
CA LEU A 84 14.04 0.87 -4.34
C LEU A 84 14.87 1.64 -5.39
N LEU A 85 14.31 1.88 -6.59
CA LEU A 85 14.93 2.63 -7.69
C LEU A 85 16.27 2.06 -8.17
N THR A 86 16.38 0.74 -8.10
CA THR A 86 17.52 -0.04 -8.60
C THR A 86 17.24 -0.57 -10.00
N TYR A 87 18.26 -0.58 -10.85
CA TYR A 87 18.18 -1.05 -12.23
C TYR A 87 19.00 -2.35 -12.37
N GLU A 88 18.71 -3.16 -13.39
CA GLU A 88 19.49 -4.36 -13.74
C GLU A 88 21.02 -4.13 -13.74
N PRO A 89 21.55 -3.06 -14.38
CA PRO A 89 22.99 -2.82 -14.43
C PRO A 89 23.60 -2.49 -13.07
N ASP A 90 22.78 -2.14 -12.07
CA ASP A 90 23.29 -1.81 -10.74
C ASP A 90 23.65 -3.06 -9.93
N LYS A 91 23.26 -4.28 -10.33
CA LYS A 91 23.51 -5.49 -9.53
C LYS A 91 24.99 -5.68 -9.19
N SER A 92 25.87 -5.53 -10.19
CA SER A 92 27.34 -5.65 -10.00
C SER A 92 27.89 -4.54 -9.10
N TYR A 93 27.39 -3.31 -9.26
CA TYR A 93 27.78 -2.16 -8.44
C TYR A 93 27.28 -2.25 -7.00
N LEU A 94 26.04 -2.72 -6.81
CA LEU A 94 25.40 -2.96 -5.52
C LEU A 94 26.13 -4.05 -4.74
N PHE A 95 26.49 -5.14 -5.42
CA PHE A 95 27.24 -6.25 -4.85
C PHE A 95 28.58 -5.76 -4.27
N ALA A 96 29.35 -4.98 -5.02
CA ALA A 96 30.63 -4.42 -4.57
C ALA A 96 30.51 -3.46 -3.37
N ARG A 97 29.34 -2.83 -3.18
CA ARG A 97 29.07 -1.86 -2.10
C ARG A 97 28.52 -2.50 -0.82
N GLY A 98 28.09 -3.76 -0.88
CA GLY A 98 27.57 -4.50 0.27
C GLY A 98 26.44 -3.77 0.99
N TYR A 99 26.62 -3.51 2.29
CA TYR A 99 25.55 -3.04 3.17
C TYR A 99 25.17 -1.54 3.02
N GLN A 100 25.96 -0.75 2.29
CA GLN A 100 25.78 0.72 2.25
C GLN A 100 24.42 1.17 1.67
N TRP A 101 23.80 0.36 0.82
CA TRP A 101 22.52 0.69 0.16
C TRP A 101 21.27 0.52 1.02
N HIS A 102 21.38 -0.16 2.17
CA HIS A 102 20.24 -0.42 3.05
C HIS A 102 19.64 0.87 3.60
N ALA A 103 20.50 1.83 3.97
CA ALA A 103 20.05 3.12 4.47
C ALA A 103 19.16 3.84 3.44
N VAL A 104 19.53 3.76 2.17
CA VAL A 104 18.81 4.37 1.05
C VAL A 104 17.50 3.62 0.76
N TRP A 105 17.53 2.29 0.73
CA TRP A 105 16.34 1.48 0.46
C TRP A 105 15.27 1.60 1.53
N LYS A 106 15.64 1.76 2.80
CA LYS A 106 14.68 2.06 3.87
C LYS A 106 13.85 3.31 3.56
N TRP A 107 14.49 4.37 3.07
CA TRP A 107 13.77 5.56 2.60
C TRP A 107 12.88 5.28 1.39
N GLY A 108 13.35 4.42 0.48
CA GLY A 108 12.54 3.94 -0.65
C GLY A 108 11.29 3.16 -0.25
N VAL A 109 11.37 2.34 0.79
CA VAL A 109 10.19 1.65 1.37
C VAL A 109 9.22 2.69 1.93
N TRP A 110 9.70 3.60 2.80
CA TRP A 110 8.86 4.67 3.37
C TRP A 110 8.16 5.48 2.28
N LEU A 111 8.90 6.06 1.34
CA LEU A 111 8.31 6.89 0.29
C LEU A 111 7.37 6.09 -0.62
N GLY A 112 7.73 4.86 -0.98
CA GLY A 112 6.90 3.98 -1.80
C GLY A 112 5.58 3.60 -1.14
N THR A 113 5.53 3.58 0.20
CA THR A 113 4.32 3.25 0.95
C THR A 113 3.38 4.42 1.22
N LEU A 114 3.89 5.66 1.20
CA LEU A 114 3.10 6.84 1.55
C LEU A 114 1.89 7.00 0.63
N ALA A 115 2.08 7.02 -0.69
CA ALA A 115 0.97 7.22 -1.62
C ALA A 115 -0.10 6.10 -1.54
N PRO A 116 0.24 4.80 -1.55
CA PRO A 116 -0.74 3.74 -1.33
C PRO A 116 -1.44 3.82 0.03
N SER A 117 -0.72 4.21 1.10
CA SER A 117 -1.32 4.35 2.43
C SER A 117 -2.36 5.48 2.50
N LEU A 118 -2.09 6.59 1.81
CA LEU A 118 -2.99 7.75 1.76
C LEU A 118 -4.25 7.40 0.95
N ALA A 119 -4.09 6.73 -0.18
CA ALA A 119 -5.22 6.21 -0.97
C ALA A 119 -6.07 5.22 -0.14
N LEU A 120 -5.43 4.29 0.58
CA LEU A 120 -6.11 3.31 1.41
C LEU A 120 -6.84 3.96 2.61
N ALA A 121 -6.27 5.01 3.20
CA ALA A 121 -6.90 5.79 4.25
C ALA A 121 -8.17 6.50 3.74
N VAL A 122 -8.10 7.13 2.56
CA VAL A 122 -9.26 7.79 1.92
C VAL A 122 -10.36 6.78 1.63
N VAL A 123 -10.02 5.62 1.05
CA VAL A 123 -11.00 4.56 0.77
C VAL A 123 -11.64 4.03 2.05
N THR A 124 -10.85 3.83 3.12
CA THR A 124 -11.37 3.38 4.42
C THR A 124 -12.27 4.44 5.07
N LEU A 125 -11.95 5.72 4.91
CA LEU A 125 -12.81 6.82 5.35
C LEU A 125 -14.14 6.83 4.60
N LEU A 126 -14.13 6.55 3.28
CA LEU A 126 -15.36 6.41 2.50
C LEU A 126 -16.20 5.22 2.99
N LEU A 127 -15.59 4.13 3.44
CA LEU A 127 -16.29 2.97 4.01
C LEU A 127 -16.83 3.22 5.43
N ALA A 128 -16.28 4.19 6.18
CA ALA A 128 -16.64 4.43 7.58
C ALA A 128 -18.15 4.60 7.85
N PRO A 129 -18.92 5.43 7.11
CA PRO A 129 -20.36 5.57 7.37
C PRO A 129 -21.16 4.29 7.05
N LEU A 130 -20.69 3.47 6.11
CA LEU A 130 -21.30 2.16 5.85
C LEU A 130 -21.06 1.20 7.02
N ILE A 131 -19.85 1.21 7.59
CA ILE A 131 -19.52 0.40 8.77
C ILE A 131 -20.35 0.84 9.97
N SER A 132 -20.51 2.16 10.19
CA SER A 132 -21.34 2.67 11.28
C SER A 132 -22.82 2.29 11.12
N LEU A 133 -23.34 2.30 9.90
CA LEU A 133 -24.72 1.92 9.60
C LEU A 133 -24.94 0.41 9.80
N ALA A 134 -23.95 -0.41 9.41
CA ALA A 134 -24.05 -1.86 9.45
C ALA A 134 -23.85 -2.48 10.83
N LEU A 135 -22.89 -1.94 11.59
CA LEU A 135 -22.32 -2.58 12.78
C LEU A 135 -22.36 -1.65 14.00
N GLY A 136 -22.87 -0.42 13.86
CA GLY A 136 -23.00 0.53 14.97
C GLY A 136 -21.69 1.13 15.45
N TRP A 137 -20.63 1.09 14.65
CA TRP A 137 -19.32 1.66 15.03
C TRP A 137 -19.37 3.18 15.11
N SER A 138 -18.69 3.75 16.11
CA SER A 138 -18.59 5.19 16.28
C SER A 138 -17.48 5.81 15.42
N LEU A 139 -17.52 7.14 15.23
CA LEU A 139 -16.51 7.87 14.45
C LEU A 139 -15.08 7.66 14.99
N SER A 140 -14.90 7.65 16.32
CA SER A 140 -13.59 7.44 16.93
C SER A 140 -13.03 6.05 16.60
N GLN A 141 -13.89 5.02 16.61
CA GLN A 141 -13.50 3.65 16.25
C GLN A 141 -13.13 3.56 14.77
N ALA A 142 -13.84 4.26 13.88
CA ALA A 142 -13.49 4.34 12.47
C ALA A 142 -12.13 5.01 12.24
N LEU A 143 -11.80 6.08 12.98
CA LEU A 143 -10.47 6.70 12.93
C LEU A 143 -9.36 5.76 13.41
N CYS A 144 -9.60 4.99 14.48
CA CYS A 144 -8.68 3.96 14.93
C CYS A 144 -8.51 2.85 13.88
N LEU A 145 -9.57 2.50 13.15
CA LEU A 145 -9.50 1.52 12.07
C LEU A 145 -8.63 2.05 10.91
N ILE A 146 -8.76 3.32 10.53
CA ILE A 146 -7.88 3.95 9.54
C ILE A 146 -6.42 3.87 10.00
N ALA A 147 -6.14 4.20 11.27
CA ALA A 147 -4.79 4.07 11.83
C ALA A 147 -4.28 2.61 11.76
N TYR A 148 -5.14 1.63 12.03
CA TYR A 148 -4.80 0.22 11.87
C TYR A 148 -4.46 -0.15 10.43
N VAL A 149 -5.32 0.19 9.47
CA VAL A 149 -5.12 -0.18 8.05
C VAL A 149 -3.85 0.49 7.49
N VAL A 150 -3.60 1.75 7.85
CA VAL A 150 -2.35 2.45 7.50
C VAL A 150 -1.15 1.76 8.15
N GLY A 151 -1.21 1.44 9.45
CA GLY A 151 -0.12 0.72 10.14
C GLY A 151 0.15 -0.66 9.52
N ALA A 152 -0.90 -1.43 9.24
CA ALA A 152 -0.83 -2.72 8.56
C ALA A 152 -0.19 -2.57 7.16
N LYS A 153 -0.46 -1.48 6.45
CA LYS A 153 0.18 -1.21 5.16
C LYS A 153 1.70 -1.07 5.27
N PHE A 154 2.17 -0.35 6.28
CA PHE A 154 3.59 -0.25 6.57
C PHE A 154 4.19 -1.61 6.92
N LEU A 155 3.51 -2.42 7.74
CA LEU A 155 3.98 -3.77 8.08
C LEU A 155 4.15 -4.64 6.83
N VAL A 156 3.16 -4.65 5.92
CA VAL A 156 3.22 -5.43 4.67
C VAL A 156 4.38 -4.99 3.78
N ALA A 157 4.61 -3.69 3.67
CA ALA A 157 5.68 -3.17 2.82
C ALA A 157 7.07 -3.45 3.41
N TRP A 158 7.22 -3.32 4.72
CA TRP A 158 8.45 -3.69 5.41
C TRP A 158 8.72 -5.20 5.36
N ALA A 159 7.68 -6.03 5.48
CA ALA A 159 7.79 -7.46 5.25
C ALA A 159 8.20 -7.77 3.80
N GLY A 160 7.64 -7.04 2.82
CA GLY A 160 8.06 -7.14 1.42
C GLY A 160 9.53 -6.78 1.20
N TYR A 161 10.05 -5.77 1.91
CA TYR A 161 11.47 -5.42 1.89
C TYR A 161 12.36 -6.48 2.54
N LEU A 162 11.97 -6.97 3.72
CA LEU A 162 12.71 -8.02 4.42
C LEU A 162 12.65 -9.36 3.68
N GLY A 163 11.66 -9.56 2.82
CA GLY A 163 11.51 -10.77 1.99
C GLY A 163 12.61 -10.94 0.94
N PHE A 164 13.40 -9.90 0.63
CA PHE A 164 14.59 -10.02 -0.22
C PHE A 164 15.80 -10.63 0.49
N TYR A 165 15.73 -10.77 1.80
CA TYR A 165 16.78 -11.38 2.60
C TYR A 165 16.41 -12.84 2.83
N SER A 166 17.26 -13.71 2.32
CA SER A 166 17.11 -15.15 2.48
C SER A 166 16.89 -15.55 3.93
N GLY A 167 15.93 -16.44 4.18
CA GLY A 167 15.69 -17.04 5.51
C GLY A 167 15.23 -16.10 6.63
N LEU A 168 15.13 -14.80 6.37
CA LEU A 168 14.81 -13.78 7.38
C LEU A 168 13.32 -13.72 7.68
N LEU A 169 12.50 -14.00 6.67
CA LEU A 169 11.06 -14.21 6.76
C LEU A 169 10.72 -15.64 6.33
N PRO A 170 9.85 -16.36 7.05
CA PRO A 170 9.37 -17.64 6.60
C PRO A 170 8.55 -17.45 5.32
N LYS A 171 8.67 -18.38 4.36
CA LYS A 171 8.02 -18.30 3.04
C LYS A 171 6.49 -18.13 3.11
N GLY A 172 5.86 -18.57 4.22
CA GLY A 172 4.42 -18.40 4.49
C GLY A 172 4.00 -16.95 4.82
N LEU A 173 4.93 -16.09 5.26
CA LEU A 173 4.71 -14.67 5.51
C LEU A 173 5.03 -13.82 4.26
N SER A 174 4.69 -14.33 3.07
CA SER A 174 4.80 -13.56 1.83
C SER A 174 3.91 -12.31 1.88
N GLY A 175 4.34 -11.23 1.22
CA GLY A 175 3.60 -9.96 1.19
C GLY A 175 2.07 -10.08 0.99
N PRO A 176 1.56 -10.82 -0.01
CA PRO A 176 0.11 -10.96 -0.21
C PRO A 176 -0.58 -11.85 0.84
N ALA A 177 0.10 -12.85 1.39
CA ALA A 177 -0.44 -13.69 2.46
C ALA A 177 -0.57 -12.90 3.78
N LEU A 178 0.45 -12.10 4.12
CA LEU A 178 0.40 -11.16 5.24
C LEU A 178 -0.69 -10.10 5.04
N ALA A 179 -0.82 -9.55 3.83
CA ALA A 179 -1.90 -8.62 3.50
C ALA A 179 -3.29 -9.24 3.70
N LEU A 180 -3.48 -10.49 3.29
CA LEU A 180 -4.74 -11.21 3.49
C LEU A 180 -5.01 -11.47 4.98
N ALA A 181 -3.99 -11.90 5.74
CA ALA A 181 -4.12 -12.13 7.17
C ALA A 181 -4.50 -10.84 7.92
N LEU A 182 -3.82 -9.72 7.64
CA LEU A 182 -4.10 -8.43 8.27
C LEU A 182 -5.46 -7.84 7.83
N ALA A 183 -5.84 -8.01 6.56
CA ALA A 183 -7.18 -7.64 6.09
C ALA A 183 -8.26 -8.49 6.76
N GLY A 184 -8.03 -9.80 6.90
CA GLY A 184 -8.91 -10.74 7.59
C GLY A 184 -9.09 -10.40 9.06
N LEU A 185 -8.00 -10.09 9.76
CA LEU A 185 -8.06 -9.64 11.15
C LEU A 185 -8.81 -8.31 11.29
N GLY A 186 -8.58 -7.37 10.38
CA GLY A 186 -9.32 -6.10 10.32
C GLY A 186 -10.82 -6.35 10.12
N ALA A 187 -11.20 -7.15 9.13
CA ALA A 187 -12.61 -7.41 8.80
C ALA A 187 -13.30 -8.23 9.90
N GLY A 188 -12.63 -9.25 10.45
CA GLY A 188 -13.14 -10.03 11.57
C GLY A 188 -13.34 -9.19 12.84
N SER A 189 -12.51 -8.17 13.04
CA SER A 189 -12.62 -7.27 14.20
C SER A 189 -13.94 -6.49 14.25
N LEU A 190 -14.60 -6.31 13.10
CA LEU A 190 -15.87 -5.60 12.98
C LEU A 190 -17.01 -6.22 13.78
N TRP A 191 -16.96 -7.54 14.00
CA TRP A 191 -17.97 -8.31 14.73
C TRP A 191 -17.71 -8.41 16.23
N LEU A 192 -16.53 -7.98 16.69
CA LEU A 192 -16.14 -8.01 18.08
C LEU A 192 -16.57 -6.70 18.79
N PRO A 193 -16.79 -6.72 20.11
CA PRO A 193 -17.02 -5.50 20.88
C PRO A 193 -15.89 -4.50 20.65
N ALA A 194 -16.23 -3.24 20.39
CA ALA A 194 -15.28 -2.25 19.88
C ALA A 194 -14.00 -2.07 20.75
N ASN A 195 -14.12 -2.13 22.07
CA ASN A 195 -12.96 -1.97 22.96
C ASN A 195 -11.98 -3.15 22.82
N LEU A 196 -12.51 -4.37 22.69
CA LEU A 196 -11.73 -5.58 22.52
C LEU A 196 -11.14 -5.63 21.11
N SER A 197 -11.92 -5.27 20.09
CA SER A 197 -11.46 -5.25 18.70
C SER A 197 -10.27 -4.30 18.51
N LEU A 198 -10.39 -3.05 18.98
CA LEU A 198 -9.33 -2.05 18.88
C LEU A 198 -8.08 -2.46 19.68
N GLY A 199 -8.25 -3.04 20.87
CA GLY A 199 -7.14 -3.56 21.67
C GLY A 199 -6.36 -4.67 20.97
N LEU A 200 -7.06 -5.63 20.36
CA LEU A 200 -6.44 -6.70 19.58
C LEU A 200 -5.73 -6.19 18.33
N LEU A 201 -6.36 -5.27 17.58
CA LEU A 201 -5.75 -4.67 16.40
C LEU A 201 -4.48 -3.91 16.75
N ALA A 202 -4.50 -3.11 17.83
CA ALA A 202 -3.33 -2.40 18.33
C ALA A 202 -2.22 -3.37 18.75
N LEU A 203 -2.56 -4.45 19.46
CA LEU A 203 -1.61 -5.49 19.86
C LEU A 203 -0.95 -6.15 18.64
N VAL A 204 -1.72 -6.48 17.60
CA VAL A 204 -1.19 -7.06 16.35
C VAL A 204 -0.21 -6.11 15.68
N LEU A 205 -0.51 -4.80 15.62
CA LEU A 205 0.41 -3.82 15.06
C LEU A 205 1.71 -3.71 15.87
N ILE A 206 1.61 -3.69 17.20
CA ILE A 206 2.77 -3.59 18.09
C ILE A 206 3.66 -4.83 17.94
N LEU A 207 3.08 -6.03 17.95
CA LEU A 207 3.82 -7.28 17.76
C LEU A 207 4.46 -7.35 16.36
N GLY A 208 3.73 -6.94 15.32
CA GLY A 208 4.25 -6.86 13.96
C GLY A 208 5.41 -5.88 13.84
N ALA A 209 5.29 -4.69 14.44
CA ALA A 209 6.34 -3.68 14.45
C ALA A 209 7.58 -4.17 15.23
N ALA A 210 7.38 -4.82 16.38
CA ALA A 210 8.46 -5.40 17.18
C ALA A 210 9.21 -6.51 16.40
N TYR A 211 8.48 -7.37 15.69
CA TYR A 211 9.07 -8.40 14.85
C TYR A 211 9.88 -7.80 13.70
N ILE A 212 9.34 -6.81 12.99
CA ILE A 212 10.05 -6.11 11.90
C ILE A 212 11.29 -5.40 12.43
N TRP A 213 11.21 -4.77 13.60
CA TRP A 213 12.36 -4.12 14.23
C TRP A 213 13.46 -5.12 14.59
N TRP A 214 13.09 -6.27 15.19
CA TRP A 214 14.02 -7.37 15.45
C TRP A 214 14.65 -7.90 14.16
N ALA A 215 13.84 -8.15 13.13
CA ALA A 215 14.28 -8.63 11.82
C ALA A 215 15.26 -7.65 11.16
N CYS A 216 14.98 -6.34 11.23
CA CYS A 216 15.86 -5.29 10.71
C CYS A 216 17.25 -5.29 11.35
N ARG A 217 17.39 -5.77 12.60
CA ARG A 217 18.70 -5.93 13.27
C ARG A 217 19.47 -7.15 12.78
N LYS A 218 18.78 -8.14 12.20
CA LYS A 218 19.35 -9.40 11.67
C LYS A 218 19.70 -9.36 10.19
N VAL A 219 19.32 -8.28 9.49
CA VAL A 219 19.61 -8.05 8.07
C VAL A 219 21.09 -8.23 7.70
N PRO A 220 22.10 -7.73 8.47
CA PRO A 220 23.51 -7.91 8.12
C PRO A 220 23.97 -9.38 8.06
N GLN A 221 23.22 -10.30 8.68
CA GLN A 221 23.59 -11.72 8.81
C GLN A 221 23.11 -12.58 7.63
N HIS A 222 22.33 -12.02 6.71
CA HIS A 222 21.65 -12.77 5.65
C HIS A 222 22.00 -12.22 4.27
N TRP A 223 22.05 -13.09 3.26
CA TRP A 223 22.33 -12.69 1.88
C TRP A 223 21.08 -12.14 1.19
N ILE A 224 21.30 -11.17 0.30
CA ILE A 224 20.28 -10.50 -0.50
C ILE A 224 20.09 -11.23 -1.82
N GLU A 225 18.84 -11.48 -2.18
CA GLU A 225 18.47 -12.04 -3.48
C GLU A 225 18.35 -10.92 -4.53
N PHE A 226 19.49 -10.49 -5.10
CA PHE A 226 19.55 -9.38 -6.07
C PHE A 226 18.74 -9.62 -7.35
N GLU A 227 18.57 -10.87 -7.77
CA GLU A 227 17.73 -11.22 -8.93
C GLU A 227 16.26 -10.95 -8.66
N ALA A 228 15.75 -11.42 -7.50
CA ALA A 228 14.37 -11.18 -7.08
C ALA A 228 14.08 -9.68 -6.96
N LEU A 229 15.04 -8.92 -6.43
CA LEU A 229 14.94 -7.46 -6.31
C LEU A 229 14.88 -6.77 -7.69
N GLY A 230 15.78 -7.14 -8.61
CA GLY A 230 15.80 -6.61 -9.97
C GLY A 230 14.50 -6.91 -10.74
N ALA A 231 14.04 -8.16 -10.69
CA ALA A 231 12.81 -8.61 -11.32
C ALA A 231 11.58 -7.86 -10.77
N GLN A 232 11.53 -7.61 -9.45
CA GLN A 232 10.42 -6.86 -8.85
C GLN A 232 10.37 -5.41 -9.34
N GLU A 233 11.52 -4.73 -9.41
CA GLU A 233 11.64 -3.35 -9.88
C GLU A 233 11.27 -3.21 -11.36
N GLN A 234 11.73 -4.13 -12.21
CA GLN A 234 11.32 -4.21 -13.61
C GLN A 234 9.81 -4.39 -13.74
N ALA A 235 9.23 -5.35 -13.01
CA ALA A 235 7.78 -5.59 -13.02
C ALA A 235 6.99 -4.36 -12.53
N ARG A 236 7.48 -3.64 -11.51
CA ARG A 236 6.85 -2.40 -11.04
C ARG A 236 6.87 -1.33 -12.14
N ARG A 237 8.01 -1.12 -12.80
CA ARG A 237 8.13 -0.13 -13.89
C ARG A 237 7.27 -0.49 -15.09
N ALA A 238 7.30 -1.76 -15.51
CA ALA A 238 6.47 -2.25 -16.61
C ALA A 238 4.97 -2.04 -16.31
N SER A 239 4.52 -2.33 -15.09
CA SER A 239 3.14 -2.06 -14.67
C SER A 239 2.80 -0.57 -14.71
N LEU A 240 3.72 0.29 -14.25
CA LEU A 240 3.54 1.74 -14.26
C LEU A 240 3.44 2.27 -15.70
N TYR A 241 4.35 1.86 -16.59
CA TYR A 241 4.33 2.32 -17.98
C TYR A 241 3.12 1.77 -18.75
N ARG A 242 2.69 0.54 -18.46
CA ARG A 242 1.45 -0.01 -19.04
C ARG A 242 0.23 0.80 -18.63
N TRP A 243 0.16 1.25 -17.38
CA TRP A 243 -0.91 2.12 -16.92
C TRP A 243 -0.84 3.51 -17.57
N LEU A 244 0.36 4.09 -17.68
CA LEU A 244 0.58 5.37 -18.36
C LEU A 244 0.21 5.31 -19.85
N ALA A 245 0.48 4.19 -20.50
CA ALA A 245 0.16 3.96 -21.91
C ALA A 245 -1.35 4.00 -22.21
N LEU A 246 -2.21 3.84 -21.20
CA LEU A 246 -3.66 4.00 -21.35
C LEU A 246 -4.08 5.46 -21.59
N PHE A 247 -3.23 6.42 -21.22
CA PHE A 247 -3.55 7.84 -21.25
C PHE A 247 -2.64 8.66 -22.17
N ALA A 248 -1.42 8.20 -22.41
CA ALA A 248 -0.45 8.92 -23.23
C ALA A 248 0.49 7.94 -23.94
N GLU A 249 1.00 8.33 -25.12
CA GLU A 249 2.06 7.59 -25.79
C GLU A 249 3.33 7.62 -24.92
N VAL A 250 3.71 6.45 -24.42
CA VAL A 250 4.97 6.25 -23.72
C VAL A 250 5.96 5.71 -24.75
N PRO A 251 7.18 6.28 -24.88
CA PRO A 251 8.20 5.67 -25.72
C PRO A 251 8.43 4.24 -25.21
N GLN A 252 8.08 3.25 -26.03
CA GLN A 252 8.16 1.85 -25.65
C GLN A 252 9.59 1.54 -25.23
N GLN A 253 9.78 1.13 -23.97
CA GLN A 253 11.00 0.43 -23.61
C GLN A 253 10.87 -0.96 -24.25
N ILE A 254 11.54 -1.12 -25.40
CA ILE A 254 11.78 -2.42 -26.03
C ILE A 254 12.33 -3.34 -24.92
N PRO A 255 11.80 -4.58 -24.79
CA PRO A 255 12.09 -5.50 -23.70
C PRO A 255 13.58 -5.68 -23.39
#